data_AF-A0A1S9AF80-F1
#
_entry.id   AF-A0A1S9AF80-F1
#
_cell.length_a   1.000
_cell.length_b   1.000
_cell.length_c   1.000
_cell.angle_alpha   90.00
_cell.angle_beta   90.00
_cell.angle_gamma   90.00
#
_symmetry.space_group_name_H-M   'P 1'
#
loop_
_entity.id
_entity.type
_entity.pdbx_description
1 polymer ?
#
loop_
_entity_poly.entity_id
_entity_poly.type
_entity_poly.pdbx_seq_one_letter_code
_entity_poly.pdbx_strand_id
1 'polypeptide(L)'
;MFWAWLLAFGILQGCLGYSVEVQINTLGHDHFTVKGWAGADQVGRGRMVGSFLSQFPVTQLTRAEIRDLLGEPTGSIGRDDSLCYFVGPTTVVSQYGRGYLLIFFLDQGGKVRAVDIVPPVTIT
;
A
#
# COMPACT_ATOMS: atom_id res chain seq x y z
N MET A 1 -43.62 -17.85 37.14
CA MET A 1 -44.29 -17.16 36.01
C MET A 1 -43.28 -16.15 35.47
N PHE A 2 -42.33 -16.57 34.64
CA PHE A 2 -42.42 -16.66 33.16
C PHE A 2 -42.84 -15.34 32.50
N TRP A 3 -41.86 -14.59 32.00
CA TRP A 3 -41.87 -13.80 30.74
C TRP A 3 -40.42 -13.37 30.46
N ALA A 4 -39.73 -14.05 29.52
CA ALA A 4 -39.59 -13.71 28.09
C ALA A 4 -38.33 -12.84 27.87
N TRP A 5 -37.16 -13.42 27.58
CA TRP A 5 -36.63 -13.69 26.23
C TRP A 5 -36.91 -12.59 25.19
N LEU A 6 -35.89 -11.79 24.88
CA LEU A 6 -35.57 -11.24 23.56
C LEU A 6 -34.03 -11.10 23.55
N LEU A 7 -33.29 -12.06 22.95
CA LEU A 7 -32.85 -12.01 21.54
C LEU A 7 -32.27 -10.64 21.21
N ALA A 8 -30.95 -10.51 21.30
CA ALA A 8 -30.02 -10.73 20.18
C ALA A 8 -30.00 -9.53 19.24
N PHE A 9 -28.84 -8.90 19.10
CA PHE A 9 -28.17 -8.88 17.81
C PHE A 9 -26.72 -8.44 18.04
N GLY A 10 -25.81 -9.34 17.71
CA GLY A 10 -24.38 -9.08 17.79
C GLY A 10 -24.01 -7.94 16.85
N ILE A 11 -23.53 -6.85 17.42
CA ILE A 11 -22.69 -5.91 16.69
C ILE A 11 -21.28 -6.50 16.75
N LEU A 12 -21.08 -7.62 16.05
CA LEU A 12 -19.78 -7.93 15.48
C LEU A 12 -19.63 -6.92 14.34
N GLN A 13 -19.15 -5.72 14.67
CA GLN A 13 -18.51 -4.88 13.67
C GLN A 13 -17.28 -5.66 13.25
N GLY A 14 -17.46 -6.48 12.20
CA GLY A 14 -16.35 -7.03 11.48
C GLY A 14 -15.48 -5.85 11.10
N CYS A 15 -14.28 -5.77 11.68
CA CYS A 15 -13.18 -5.09 11.06
C CYS A 15 -12.97 -5.77 9.72
N LEU A 16 -13.75 -5.37 8.70
CA LEU A 16 -13.49 -5.69 7.30
C LEU A 16 -12.28 -4.85 6.90
N GLY A 17 -11.12 -5.19 7.46
CA GLY A 17 -9.85 -4.71 6.97
C GLY A 17 -9.67 -5.29 5.58
N TYR A 18 -10.00 -4.50 4.55
CA TYR A 18 -9.70 -4.86 3.18
C TYR A 18 -8.21 -5.21 3.08
N SER A 19 -7.87 -6.28 2.35
CA SER A 19 -6.48 -6.62 2.12
C SER A 19 -5.75 -5.41 1.53
N VAL A 20 -4.50 -5.21 1.92
CA VAL A 20 -3.66 -4.12 1.39
C VAL A 20 -3.69 -4.10 -0.14
N GLU A 21 -3.75 -5.26 -0.77
CA GLU A 21 -3.89 -5.43 -2.22
C GLU A 21 -5.16 -4.75 -2.78
N VAL A 22 -6.31 -4.92 -2.13
CA VAL A 22 -7.57 -4.26 -2.53
C VAL A 22 -7.47 -2.75 -2.33
N GLN A 23 -6.86 -2.29 -1.23
CA GLN A 23 -6.67 -0.86 -0.97
C GLN A 23 -5.74 -0.22 -2.00
N ILE A 24 -4.63 -0.87 -2.34
CA ILE A 24 -3.65 -0.32 -3.28
C ILE A 24 -4.19 -0.33 -4.73
N ASN A 25 -5.00 -1.32 -5.10
CA ASN A 25 -5.65 -1.36 -6.41
C ASN A 25 -6.58 -0.16 -6.65
N THR A 26 -7.05 0.52 -5.60
CA THR A 26 -7.88 1.74 -5.77
C THR A 26 -7.10 2.98 -6.20
N LEU A 27 -5.77 3.01 -6.08
CA LEU A 27 -4.97 4.17 -6.50
C LEU A 27 -4.94 4.35 -8.03
N GLY A 28 -5.08 3.25 -8.78
CA GLY A 28 -5.14 3.25 -10.24
C GLY A 28 -4.46 2.04 -10.88
N HIS A 29 -4.74 1.84 -12.16
CA HIS A 29 -4.22 0.74 -12.98
C HIS A 29 -3.62 1.23 -14.30
N ASP A 30 -3.13 2.47 -14.34
CA ASP A 30 -2.36 2.96 -15.48
C ASP A 30 -1.17 2.01 -15.72
N HIS A 31 -0.86 1.73 -16.98
CA HIS A 31 0.14 0.73 -17.33
C HIS A 31 1.51 1.06 -16.74
N PHE A 32 1.99 0.19 -15.85
CA PHE A 32 3.30 0.37 -15.23
C PHE A 32 4.42 0.07 -16.25
N THR A 33 5.42 0.96 -16.30
CA THR A 33 6.74 0.71 -16.89
C THR A 33 7.80 1.36 -16.02
N VAL A 34 9.00 0.81 -15.97
CA VAL A 34 10.13 1.41 -15.22
C VAL A 34 10.37 2.86 -15.67
N LYS A 35 10.39 3.11 -16.98
CA LYS A 35 10.54 4.46 -17.55
C LYS A 35 9.38 5.39 -17.18
N GLY A 36 8.15 4.87 -17.24
CA GLY A 36 6.94 5.63 -16.88
C GLY A 36 6.95 6.02 -15.40
N TRP A 37 7.31 5.11 -14.51
CA TRP A 37 7.46 5.37 -13.09
C TRP A 37 8.54 6.42 -12.79
N ALA A 38 9.72 6.26 -13.39
CA ALA A 38 10.84 7.18 -13.20
C ALA A 38 10.51 8.60 -13.66
N GLY A 39 9.77 8.74 -14.77
CA GLY A 39 9.36 10.04 -15.32
C GLY A 39 8.08 10.63 -14.71
N ALA A 40 7.34 9.85 -13.91
CA ALA A 40 6.09 10.30 -13.30
C ALA A 40 6.34 11.11 -12.02
N ASP A 41 5.44 12.07 -11.79
CA ASP A 41 5.29 12.70 -10.48
C ASP A 41 4.60 11.75 -9.49
N GLN A 42 4.43 12.21 -8.25
CA GLN A 42 3.82 11.42 -7.17
C GLN A 42 2.43 10.89 -7.54
N VAL A 43 1.60 11.70 -8.21
CA VAL A 43 0.24 11.33 -8.60
C VAL A 43 0.29 10.26 -9.69
N GLY A 44 1.11 10.46 -10.73
CA GLY A 44 1.31 9.49 -11.80
C GLY A 44 1.82 8.15 -11.27
N ARG A 45 2.75 8.15 -10.33
CA ARG A 45 3.20 6.92 -9.64
C ARG A 45 2.06 6.23 -8.92
N GLY A 46 1.21 6.99 -8.22
CA GLY A 46 -0.03 6.49 -7.61
C GLY A 46 -0.93 5.75 -8.59
N ARG A 47 -1.17 6.33 -9.77
CA ARG A 47 -2.02 5.70 -10.77
C ARG A 47 -1.47 4.39 -11.35
N MET A 48 -0.16 4.13 -11.23
CA MET A 48 0.47 2.91 -11.72
C MET A 48 0.59 1.80 -10.68
N VAL A 49 0.32 2.06 -9.38
CA VAL A 49 0.63 1.10 -8.32
C VAL A 49 -0.16 -0.20 -8.46
N GLY A 50 -1.45 -0.15 -8.80
CA GLY A 50 -2.24 -1.36 -9.03
C GLY A 50 -1.69 -2.20 -10.17
N SER A 51 -1.28 -1.56 -11.27
CA SER A 51 -0.63 -2.26 -12.39
C SER A 51 0.70 -2.90 -11.96
N PHE A 52 1.55 -2.17 -11.23
CA PHE A 52 2.81 -2.71 -10.70
C PHE A 52 2.60 -3.95 -9.83
N LEU A 53 1.70 -3.88 -8.85
CA LEU A 53 1.43 -5.02 -7.95
C LEU A 53 0.81 -6.22 -8.67
N SER A 54 0.06 -5.99 -9.75
CA SER A 54 -0.48 -7.08 -10.57
C SER A 54 0.57 -7.75 -11.47
N GLN A 55 1.56 -6.98 -11.95
CA GLN A 55 2.61 -7.47 -12.86
C GLN A 55 3.70 -8.24 -12.12
N PHE A 56 4.02 -7.83 -10.89
CA PHE A 56 5.14 -8.38 -10.14
C PHE A 56 4.65 -9.04 -8.85
N PRO A 57 4.99 -10.32 -8.61
CA PRO A 57 4.76 -10.95 -7.31
C PRO A 57 5.75 -10.34 -6.29
N VAL A 58 5.38 -9.20 -5.72
CA VAL A 58 6.30 -8.35 -4.93
C VAL A 58 6.97 -9.08 -3.78
N THR A 59 6.32 -10.05 -3.15
CA THR A 59 6.88 -10.90 -2.09
C THR A 59 8.02 -11.81 -2.56
N GLN A 60 8.25 -11.91 -3.87
CA GLN A 60 9.38 -12.64 -4.45
C GLN A 60 10.57 -11.73 -4.73
N LEU A 61 10.39 -10.41 -4.69
CA LEU A 61 11.42 -9.44 -5.04
C LEU A 61 12.33 -9.11 -3.86
N THR A 62 13.56 -8.78 -4.20
CA THR A 62 14.60 -8.27 -3.29
C THR A 62 14.61 -6.74 -3.27
N ARG A 63 15.32 -6.18 -2.29
CA ARG A 63 15.60 -4.74 -2.21
C ARG A 63 16.17 -4.19 -3.52
N ALA A 64 17.12 -4.91 -4.11
CA ALA A 64 17.79 -4.50 -5.34
C ALA A 64 16.79 -4.46 -6.50
N GLU A 65 16.02 -5.53 -6.70
CA GLU A 65 15.02 -5.60 -7.76
C GLU A 65 13.93 -4.54 -7.61
N ILE A 66 13.48 -4.24 -6.39
CA ILE A 66 12.52 -3.14 -6.16
C ILE A 66 13.15 -1.79 -6.57
N ARG A 67 14.42 -1.55 -6.26
CA ARG A 67 15.12 -0.32 -6.65
C ARG A 67 15.37 -0.24 -8.15
N ASP A 68 15.64 -1.38 -8.79
CA ASP A 68 15.78 -1.44 -10.25
C ASP A 68 14.46 -1.10 -10.95
N LEU A 69 13.32 -1.49 -10.35
CA LEU A 69 11.98 -1.23 -10.90
C LEU A 69 11.47 0.19 -10.59
N LEU A 70 11.68 0.68 -9.37
CA LEU A 70 11.04 1.89 -8.85
C LEU A 70 12.01 3.05 -8.58
N GLY A 71 13.31 2.82 -8.72
CA GLY A 71 14.35 3.78 -8.37
C GLY A 71 14.58 3.89 -6.86
N GLU A 72 15.20 4.99 -6.43
CA GLU A 72 15.44 5.25 -5.01
C GLU A 72 14.14 5.57 -4.25
N PRO A 73 14.02 5.11 -2.99
CA PRO A 73 12.93 5.48 -2.10
C PRO A 73 12.75 6.99 -1.99
N THR A 74 11.49 7.44 -1.99
CA THR A 74 11.15 8.87 -1.83
C THR A 74 10.61 9.22 -0.45
N GLY A 75 10.44 8.24 0.43
CA GLY A 75 10.06 8.44 1.82
C GLY A 75 10.81 7.50 2.77
N SER A 76 10.52 7.60 4.06
CA SER A 76 11.08 6.75 5.10
C SER A 76 10.15 6.66 6.30
N ILE A 77 10.12 5.49 6.94
CA ILE A 77 9.46 5.27 8.25
C ILE A 77 10.47 5.11 9.39
N GLY A 78 11.74 5.48 9.17
CA GLY A 78 12.81 5.35 10.16
C GLY A 78 13.25 3.90 10.42
N ARG A 79 12.99 3.00 9.47
CA ARG A 79 13.40 1.60 9.54
C ARG A 79 14.25 1.21 8.34
N ASP A 80 15.41 0.64 8.62
CA ASP A 80 16.35 0.21 7.58
C ASP A 80 15.81 -0.98 6.77
N ASP A 81 14.92 -1.79 7.34
CA ASP A 81 14.26 -2.93 6.70
C ASP A 81 13.04 -2.55 5.85
N SER A 82 12.98 -1.31 5.36
CA SER A 82 11.88 -0.83 4.53
C SER A 82 12.33 -0.02 3.32
N LEU A 83 11.56 -0.10 2.24
CA LEU A 83 11.62 0.84 1.11
C LEU A 83 10.29 1.57 1.03
N CYS A 84 10.32 2.89 0.97
CA CYS A 84 9.11 3.71 1.04
C CYS A 84 9.04 4.69 -0.14
N TYR A 85 7.87 4.76 -0.78
CA TYR A 85 7.65 5.64 -1.93
C TYR A 85 6.38 6.46 -1.72
N PHE A 86 6.48 7.77 -1.82
CA PHE A 86 5.30 8.63 -1.90
C PHE A 86 4.60 8.45 -3.23
N VAL A 87 3.29 8.25 -3.16
CA VAL A 87 2.40 8.03 -4.30
C VAL A 87 1.04 8.70 -4.07
N GLY A 88 0.33 9.00 -5.15
CA GLY A 88 -1.02 9.58 -5.11
C GLY A 88 -1.08 11.07 -4.74
N PRO A 89 -2.29 11.61 -4.48
CA PRO A 89 -2.52 13.04 -4.34
C PRO A 89 -1.93 13.62 -3.03
N THR A 90 -1.35 14.82 -3.12
CA THR A 90 -0.76 15.54 -1.96
C THR A 90 -1.79 16.17 -1.02
N THR A 91 -3.08 15.98 -1.29
CA THR A 91 -4.20 16.32 -0.40
C THR A 91 -4.35 15.32 0.74
N VAL A 92 -3.85 14.10 0.57
CA VAL A 92 -3.76 13.09 1.63
C VAL A 92 -2.57 13.43 2.52
N VAL A 93 -2.76 13.35 3.84
CA VAL A 93 -1.73 13.70 4.81
C VAL A 93 -1.59 12.59 5.84
N SER A 94 -0.35 12.22 6.15
CA SER A 94 -0.01 11.30 7.23
C SER A 94 1.15 11.83 8.06
N GLN A 95 1.52 11.11 9.12
CA GLN A 95 2.72 11.40 9.91
C GLN A 95 4.02 11.36 9.11
N TYR A 96 4.03 10.74 7.93
CA TYR A 96 5.22 10.63 7.08
C TYR A 96 5.33 11.75 6.05
N GLY A 97 4.22 12.40 5.70
CA GLY A 97 4.21 13.46 4.69
C GLY A 97 2.90 13.57 3.93
N ARG A 98 2.97 14.17 2.74
CA ARG A 98 1.81 14.44 1.86
C ARG A 98 1.75 13.41 0.74
N GLY A 99 0.61 12.75 0.60
CA GLY A 99 0.42 11.57 -0.25
C GLY A 99 0.29 10.30 0.57
N TYR A 100 0.03 9.21 -0.14
CA TYR A 100 0.16 7.88 0.41
C TYR A 100 1.62 7.46 0.41
N LEU A 101 2.04 6.72 1.43
CA LEU A 101 3.33 6.08 1.51
C LEU A 101 3.15 4.60 1.19
N LEU A 102 3.64 4.17 0.03
CA LEU A 102 3.75 2.77 -0.33
C LEU A 102 5.00 2.19 0.34
N ILE A 103 4.83 1.17 1.17
CA ILE A 103 5.89 0.62 2.02
C ILE A 103 6.12 -0.84 1.64
N PHE A 104 7.36 -1.19 1.33
CA PHE A 104 7.81 -2.57 1.18
C PHE A 104 8.61 -2.95 2.43
N PHE A 105 8.07 -3.86 3.24
CA PHE A 105 8.77 -4.42 4.39
C PHE A 105 9.64 -5.59 3.95
N LEU A 106 10.90 -5.57 4.34
CA LEU A 106 11.88 -6.57 3.98
C LEU A 106 12.12 -7.54 5.15
N ASP A 107 12.48 -8.78 4.84
CA ASP A 107 13.03 -9.73 5.80
C ASP A 107 14.54 -9.50 6.03
N GLN A 108 15.15 -10.32 6.89
CA GLN A 108 16.59 -10.23 7.18
C GLN A 108 17.48 -10.53 5.96
N GLY A 109 16.96 -11.23 4.94
CA GLY A 109 17.64 -11.50 3.68
C GLY A 109 17.45 -10.37 2.65
N GLY A 110 16.71 -9.31 2.97
CA GLY A 110 16.43 -8.21 2.07
C GLY A 110 15.35 -8.53 1.02
N LYS A 111 14.56 -9.57 1.23
CA LYS A 111 13.42 -9.94 0.38
C LYS A 111 12.13 -9.32 0.93
N VAL A 112 11.22 -8.89 0.05
CA VAL A 112 9.94 -8.33 0.47
C VAL A 112 9.12 -9.41 1.18
N ARG A 113 8.76 -9.12 2.43
CA ARG A 113 7.85 -9.96 3.24
C ARG A 113 6.42 -9.46 3.17
N ALA A 114 6.23 -8.14 3.10
CA ALA A 114 4.91 -7.52 3.09
C ALA A 114 4.94 -6.17 2.38
N VAL A 115 3.77 -5.73 1.93
CA VAL A 115 3.53 -4.39 1.41
C VAL A 115 2.42 -3.75 2.23
N ASP A 116 2.50 -2.44 2.42
CA ASP A 116 1.47 -1.64 3.09
C ASP A 116 1.34 -0.25 2.45
N ILE A 117 0.23 0.44 2.74
CA ILE A 117 -0.02 1.80 2.31
C ILE A 117 -0.52 2.67 3.46
N VAL A 118 0.11 3.84 3.66
CA VAL A 118 -0.23 4.75 4.76
C VAL A 118 -0.56 6.15 4.23
N PRO A 119 -1.70 6.77 4.62
CA PRO A 119 -2.78 6.18 5.41
C PRO A 119 -3.52 5.08 4.63
N PRO A 120 -4.27 4.19 5.30
CA PRO A 120 -5.08 3.19 4.61
C PRO A 120 -6.07 3.87 3.66
N VAL A 121 -6.29 3.27 2.49
CA VAL A 121 -7.22 3.85 1.52
C VAL A 121 -8.65 3.56 1.96
N THR A 122 -9.42 4.62 2.22
CA THR A 122 -10.83 4.48 2.57
C THR A 122 -11.65 4.34 1.29
N ILE A 123 -12.25 3.17 1.09
CA ILE A 123 -13.28 2.97 0.05
C ILE A 123 -14.61 3.41 0.67
N THR A 124 -15.08 4.59 0.28
CA THR A 124 -16.44 5.09 0.56
C THR A 124 -17.43 4.59 -0.46
#